data_AF-A0A6I0M8F2-F1
#
_entry.id   AF-A0A6I0M8F2-F1
#
_cell.length_a   1.000
_cell.length_b   1.000
_cell.length_c   1.000
_cell.angle_alpha   90.00
_cell.angle_beta   90.00
_cell.angle_gamma   90.00
#
_symmetry.space_group_name_H-M   'P 1'
#
loop_
_entity.id
_entity.type
_entity.pdbx_description
1 polymer ?
#
loop_
_entity_poly.entity_id
_entity_poly.type
_entity_poly.pdbx_seq_one_letter_code
_entity_poly.pdbx_strand_id
1 'polypeptide(L)'
;MAYGTNTSGNAGQVAIDRFAEMMIARMEQMKASDWKKGWIGGASGFAGLPQNVGGRNYSGSNSFFLQLQTAAQGYRLPVYLTFKQAHNLKAHVLKGEKAFPVVYWDVLVKDKNGHKVSSDEYKAMSKEEKKGMDVIPFFKAFPVYNIDQTNLAEVQPERVQKLMEKFKVPELRDKEGMYVHAALDRMIETQGWLCPIQADKRVDGAFYSPAQDIVVLPMKEQFNIGDTPEEIYRGGMEFYSTMLHEMSHSTMTPERLNREMGGRFGDPKYAKEELVAELTAAMICHSMGFDMKVTDNSAAYLDSWIGVLKQEPKFIVSVMADVNKASDLILDQVDKQRLALNEQPYLTKNDPFAPLGEGEEVPFKNAAIVKTRNGDYAIRASYDGVELGLKKVSKDTAKTYFQLTDYKDKAAFLNMTAHKTFEPEIANLKRTQAVGAKLSI
;
A
#
# COMPACT_ATOMS: atom_id res chain seq x y z
N MET A 1 32.43 -14.75 20.05
CA MET A 1 32.87 -13.34 19.95
C MET A 1 31.67 -12.50 19.58
N ALA A 2 31.19 -11.69 20.51
CA ALA A 2 30.05 -10.80 20.29
C ALA A 2 30.54 -9.56 19.53
N TYR A 3 30.06 -9.36 18.31
CA TYR A 3 30.21 -8.08 17.63
C TYR A 3 29.24 -7.10 18.28
N GLY A 4 29.78 -6.22 19.12
CA GLY A 4 29.06 -5.07 19.66
C GLY A 4 28.92 -4.01 18.57
N THR A 5 27.70 -3.76 18.13
CA THR A 5 27.36 -2.58 17.32
C THR A 5 27.10 -1.40 18.25
N ASN A 6 28.12 -0.58 18.43
CA ASN A 6 27.95 0.80 18.88
C ASN A 6 27.06 1.53 17.87
N THR A 7 25.77 1.71 18.18
CA THR A 7 24.84 2.49 17.36
C THR A 7 24.27 3.62 18.21
N SER A 8 25.02 4.71 18.32
CA SER A 8 24.57 6.01 18.81
C SER A 8 23.71 6.76 17.75
N GLY A 9 22.91 6.03 16.99
CA GLY A 9 22.02 6.57 15.96
C GLY A 9 20.58 6.68 16.46
N ASN A 10 19.85 7.71 16.04
CA ASN A 10 18.39 7.76 16.18
C ASN A 10 17.78 6.47 15.58
N ALA A 11 16.77 5.88 16.22
CA ALA A 11 16.13 4.63 15.79
C ALA A 11 15.68 4.64 14.31
N GLY A 12 15.34 5.81 13.78
CA GLY A 12 15.07 5.98 12.35
C GLY A 12 16.27 5.71 11.44
N GLN A 13 17.48 6.16 11.82
CA GLN A 13 18.69 5.92 11.04
C GLN A 13 19.06 4.43 11.05
N VAL A 14 18.98 3.78 12.21
CA VAL A 14 19.22 2.33 12.33
C VAL A 14 18.26 1.53 11.43
N ALA A 15 17.01 1.96 11.30
CA ALA A 15 16.06 1.34 10.40
C ALA A 15 16.45 1.51 8.91
N ILE A 16 16.89 2.71 8.52
CA ILE A 16 17.36 3.00 7.15
C ILE A 16 18.58 2.15 6.81
N ASP A 17 19.55 2.04 7.72
CA ASP A 17 20.75 1.25 7.52
C ASP A 17 20.38 -0.24 7.34
N ARG A 18 19.48 -0.76 8.18
CA ARG A 18 18.94 -2.12 8.04
C ARG A 18 18.24 -2.33 6.68
N PHE A 19 17.50 -1.34 6.20
CA PHE A 19 16.84 -1.42 4.89
C PHE A 19 17.84 -1.45 3.74
N ALA A 20 18.89 -0.61 3.79
CA ALA A 20 19.96 -0.64 2.81
C ALA A 20 20.71 -1.98 2.82
N GLU A 21 21.03 -2.52 4.00
CA GLU A 21 21.64 -3.84 4.15
C GLU A 21 20.78 -4.95 3.55
N MET A 22 19.46 -4.91 3.77
CA MET A 22 18.54 -5.89 3.17
C MET A 22 18.51 -5.80 1.64
N MET A 23 18.53 -4.60 1.08
CA MET A 23 18.62 -4.41 -0.36
C MET A 23 19.93 -4.95 -0.93
N ILE A 24 21.06 -4.60 -0.30
CA ILE A 24 22.37 -5.09 -0.71
C ILE A 24 22.41 -6.61 -0.67
N ALA A 25 21.98 -7.22 0.44
CA ALA A 25 21.98 -8.68 0.58
C ALA A 25 21.09 -9.34 -0.47
N ARG A 26 19.94 -8.75 -0.79
CA ARG A 26 19.05 -9.26 -1.85
C ARG A 26 19.69 -9.15 -3.23
N MET A 27 20.26 -8.01 -3.57
CA MET A 27 20.95 -7.80 -4.85
C MET A 27 22.15 -8.75 -4.97
N GLU A 28 22.94 -8.95 -3.90
CA GLU A 28 24.05 -9.89 -3.88
C GLU A 28 23.59 -11.35 -4.08
N GLN A 29 22.45 -11.74 -3.51
CA GLN A 29 21.84 -13.05 -3.77
C GLN A 29 21.40 -13.21 -5.23
N MET A 30 20.79 -12.19 -5.82
CA MET A 30 20.34 -12.23 -7.22
C MET A 30 21.50 -12.29 -8.21
N LYS A 31 22.66 -11.74 -7.85
CA LYS A 31 23.89 -11.85 -8.64
C LYS A 31 24.50 -13.26 -8.63
N ALA A 32 24.20 -14.07 -7.63
CA ALA A 32 24.66 -15.45 -7.61
C ALA A 32 24.00 -16.21 -8.78
N SER A 33 24.80 -16.87 -9.62
CA SER A 33 24.40 -17.44 -10.92
C SER A 33 23.34 -18.53 -10.86
N ASP A 34 22.86 -18.92 -9.67
CA ASP A 34 21.83 -19.92 -9.42
C ASP A 34 20.51 -19.33 -8.88
N TRP A 35 20.34 -18.00 -8.86
CA TRP A 35 19.11 -17.37 -8.40
C TRP A 35 17.93 -17.68 -9.33
N LYS A 36 17.03 -18.54 -8.85
CA LYS A 36 15.80 -18.95 -9.57
C LYS A 36 14.52 -18.31 -9.04
N LYS A 37 14.62 -17.47 -8.02
CA LYS A 37 13.48 -16.72 -7.45
C LYS A 37 13.34 -15.37 -8.17
N GLY A 38 12.24 -14.65 -7.96
CA GLY A 38 12.13 -13.26 -8.41
C GLY A 38 12.75 -12.29 -7.41
N TRP A 39 12.36 -11.01 -7.49
CA TRP A 39 12.87 -9.95 -6.62
C TRP A 39 12.55 -10.16 -5.15
N ILE A 40 11.33 -10.57 -4.82
CA ILE A 40 10.88 -10.74 -3.43
C ILE A 40 11.00 -12.20 -3.02
N GLY A 41 10.67 -13.14 -3.90
CA GLY A 41 10.67 -14.57 -3.62
C GLY A 41 9.50 -14.99 -2.73
N GLY A 42 9.29 -16.31 -2.59
CA GLY A 42 8.44 -16.84 -1.53
C GLY A 42 6.93 -16.63 -1.71
N ALA A 43 6.43 -16.38 -2.93
CA ALA A 43 5.00 -16.48 -3.23
C ALA A 43 4.54 -17.95 -3.18
N SER A 44 4.61 -18.56 -1.99
CA SER A 44 4.28 -19.96 -1.72
C SER A 44 2.79 -20.09 -1.39
N GLY A 45 1.94 -19.87 -2.40
CA GLY A 45 0.49 -20.04 -2.31
C GLY A 45 -0.27 -19.01 -1.45
N PHE A 46 0.44 -18.18 -0.69
CA PHE A 46 -0.10 -17.04 0.04
C PHE A 46 0.64 -15.77 -0.36
N ALA A 47 -0.11 -14.73 -0.71
CA ALA A 47 0.44 -13.44 -1.09
C ALA A 47 -0.61 -12.33 -0.99
N GLY A 48 -0.15 -11.09 -1.00
CA GLY A 48 -0.98 -9.92 -0.80
C GLY A 48 -0.18 -8.80 -0.15
N LEU A 49 -0.76 -7.59 -0.14
CA LEU A 49 -0.15 -6.46 0.56
C LEU A 49 0.02 -6.79 2.05
N PRO A 50 1.22 -6.59 2.63
CA PRO A 50 1.41 -6.69 4.06
C PRO A 50 0.41 -5.84 4.80
N GLN A 51 -0.12 -6.37 5.88
CA GLN A 51 -1.09 -5.66 6.71
C GLN A 51 -0.76 -5.80 8.19
N ASN A 52 -1.22 -4.86 8.98
CA ASN A 52 -1.26 -5.07 10.41
C ASN A 52 -2.32 -6.11 10.76
N VAL A 53 -2.26 -6.68 11.96
CA VAL A 53 -3.21 -7.69 12.41
C VAL A 53 -4.65 -7.20 12.42
N GLY A 54 -4.89 -5.89 12.45
CA GLY A 54 -6.21 -5.25 12.32
C GLY A 54 -6.75 -5.16 10.89
N GLY A 55 -5.96 -5.52 9.88
CA GLY A 55 -6.40 -5.58 8.48
C GLY A 55 -5.99 -4.38 7.62
N ARG A 56 -5.38 -3.33 8.21
CA ARG A 56 -4.91 -2.17 7.45
C ARG A 56 -3.61 -2.49 6.74
N ASN A 57 -3.56 -2.29 5.43
CA ASN A 57 -2.33 -2.49 4.66
C ASN A 57 -1.25 -1.49 5.07
N TYR A 58 -0.01 -1.95 5.07
CA TYR A 58 1.15 -1.07 4.99
C TYR A 58 1.26 -0.53 3.56
N SER A 59 1.74 0.69 3.41
CA SER A 59 2.01 1.31 2.11
C SER A 59 3.50 1.52 1.90
N GLY A 60 3.88 1.63 0.63
CA GLY A 60 5.21 2.05 0.24
C GLY A 60 6.36 1.19 0.78
N SER A 61 7.41 1.84 1.29
CA SER A 61 8.64 1.21 1.74
C SER A 61 8.41 0.16 2.81
N ASN A 62 7.45 0.41 3.71
CA ASN A 62 7.08 -0.57 4.72
C ASN A 62 6.47 -1.81 4.05
N SER A 63 5.60 -1.64 3.05
CA SER A 63 5.07 -2.76 2.27
C SER A 63 6.21 -3.56 1.64
N PHE A 64 7.09 -2.92 0.89
CA PHE A 64 8.21 -3.60 0.22
C PHE A 64 9.11 -4.37 1.21
N PHE A 65 9.59 -3.73 2.28
CA PHE A 65 10.50 -4.36 3.23
C PHE A 65 9.85 -5.46 4.07
N LEU A 66 8.55 -5.35 4.36
CA LEU A 66 7.81 -6.41 5.03
C LEU A 66 7.61 -7.62 4.11
N GLN A 67 7.31 -7.42 2.82
CA GLN A 67 7.28 -8.52 1.85
C GLN A 67 8.64 -9.21 1.74
N LEU A 68 9.71 -8.42 1.62
CA LEU A 68 11.08 -8.93 1.56
C LEU A 68 11.45 -9.72 2.82
N GLN A 69 11.04 -9.24 4.00
CA GLN A 69 11.25 -9.94 5.26
C GLN A 69 10.44 -11.23 5.34
N THR A 70 9.14 -11.19 5.03
CA THR A 70 8.25 -12.37 5.00
C THR A 70 8.87 -13.47 4.14
N ALA A 71 9.31 -13.13 2.93
CA ALA A 71 9.95 -14.08 2.03
C ALA A 71 11.31 -14.57 2.55
N ALA A 72 12.16 -13.69 3.08
CA ALA A 72 13.49 -14.04 3.58
C ALA A 72 13.44 -14.95 4.82
N GLN A 73 12.43 -14.79 5.67
CA GLN A 73 12.26 -15.59 6.88
C GLN A 73 11.36 -16.82 6.67
N GLY A 74 10.72 -16.95 5.51
CA GLY A 74 9.78 -18.04 5.23
C GLY A 74 8.50 -17.97 6.08
N TYR A 75 8.07 -16.76 6.44
CA TYR A 75 6.80 -16.58 7.15
C TYR A 75 5.62 -16.90 6.22
N ARG A 76 4.58 -17.52 6.76
CA ARG A 76 3.41 -17.98 6.01
C ARG A 76 2.58 -16.84 5.45
N LEU A 77 2.46 -15.74 6.20
CA LEU A 77 1.61 -14.62 5.86
C LEU A 77 2.34 -13.28 6.09
N PRO A 78 2.10 -12.25 5.26
CA PRO A 78 2.65 -10.92 5.46
C PRO A 78 1.83 -10.11 6.49
N VAL A 79 1.48 -10.73 7.62
CA VAL A 79 0.67 -10.11 8.68
C VAL A 79 1.54 -9.81 9.88
N TYR A 80 1.50 -8.55 10.32
CA TYR A 80 2.36 -8.01 11.36
C TYR A 80 1.59 -7.39 12.51
N LEU A 81 2.18 -7.37 13.70
CA LEU A 81 1.62 -6.74 14.88
C LEU A 81 2.68 -6.15 15.80
N THR A 82 2.30 -5.13 16.55
CA THR A 82 3.14 -4.60 17.64
C THR A 82 3.09 -5.52 18.85
N PHE A 83 4.05 -5.41 19.75
CA PHE A 83 4.04 -6.13 21.04
C PHE A 83 2.74 -5.91 21.82
N LYS A 84 2.23 -4.66 21.83
CA LYS A 84 0.96 -4.30 22.48
C LYS A 84 -0.24 -4.98 21.82
N GLN A 85 -0.26 -5.05 20.49
CA GLN A 85 -1.30 -5.77 19.75
C GLN A 85 -1.26 -7.27 20.03
N ALA A 86 -0.07 -7.88 20.16
CA ALA A 86 0.07 -9.30 20.57
C ALA A 86 -0.62 -9.53 21.91
N HIS A 87 -0.24 -8.72 22.91
CA HIS A 87 -0.76 -8.80 24.26
C HIS A 87 -2.29 -8.59 24.31
N ASN A 88 -2.82 -7.62 23.56
CA ASN A 88 -4.27 -7.38 23.48
C ASN A 88 -5.01 -8.58 22.88
N LEU A 89 -4.38 -9.28 21.93
CA LEU A 89 -4.86 -10.52 21.35
C LEU A 89 -4.59 -11.76 22.21
N LYS A 90 -4.10 -11.59 23.45
CA LYS A 90 -3.71 -12.67 24.37
C LYS A 90 -2.60 -13.58 23.82
N ALA A 91 -1.88 -13.10 22.80
CA ALA A 91 -0.70 -13.72 22.25
C ALA A 91 0.57 -13.12 22.87
N HIS A 92 1.68 -13.84 22.77
CA HIS A 92 3.00 -13.33 23.13
C HIS A 92 4.01 -13.63 22.02
N VAL A 93 5.03 -12.78 21.94
CA VAL A 93 6.19 -12.98 21.07
C VAL A 93 7.01 -14.15 21.62
N LEU A 94 7.40 -15.07 20.73
CA LEU A 94 8.19 -16.24 21.10
C LEU A 94 9.59 -15.83 21.59
N LYS A 95 10.17 -16.64 22.48
CA LYS A 95 11.47 -16.33 23.07
C LYS A 95 12.57 -16.29 22.01
N GLY A 96 13.27 -15.17 21.92
CA GLY A 96 14.40 -14.97 21.00
C GLY A 96 14.04 -14.28 19.68
N GLU A 97 12.75 -14.09 19.41
CA GLU A 97 12.28 -13.40 18.21
C GLU A 97 12.63 -11.91 18.23
N LYS A 98 13.03 -11.40 17.07
CA LYS A 98 13.47 -10.01 16.90
C LYS A 98 12.45 -9.23 16.10
N ALA A 99 12.14 -8.01 16.57
CA ALA A 99 11.27 -7.10 15.85
C ALA A 99 11.87 -6.64 14.51
N PHE A 100 10.99 -6.28 13.60
CA PHE A 100 11.28 -5.59 12.36
C PHE A 100 10.83 -4.11 12.44
N PRO A 101 11.63 -3.15 11.96
CA PRO A 101 11.21 -1.76 11.98
C PRO A 101 10.26 -1.45 10.81
N VAL A 102 9.19 -0.72 11.10
CA VAL A 102 8.44 0.05 10.11
C VAL A 102 8.70 1.53 10.36
N VAL A 103 8.90 2.31 9.29
CA VAL A 103 9.30 3.72 9.38
C VAL A 103 8.18 4.65 8.93
N TYR A 104 8.08 5.80 9.59
CA TYR A 104 7.18 6.89 9.20
C TYR A 104 7.94 8.21 9.24
N TRP A 105 7.57 9.12 8.34
CA TRP A 105 8.00 10.50 8.43
C TRP A 105 7.24 11.20 9.55
N ASP A 106 7.99 11.90 10.39
CA ASP A 106 7.45 12.85 11.35
C ASP A 106 8.29 14.13 11.28
N VAL A 107 7.76 15.21 11.84
CA VAL A 107 8.43 16.51 11.86
C VAL A 107 8.70 16.93 13.29
N LEU A 108 9.93 17.31 13.57
CA LEU A 108 10.27 18.03 14.77
C LEU A 108 10.09 19.52 14.45
N VAL A 109 9.11 20.14 15.09
CA VAL A 109 8.75 21.53 14.85
C VAL A 109 9.20 22.36 16.06
N LYS A 110 9.88 23.47 15.79
CA LYS A 110 10.25 24.46 16.81
C LYS A 110 9.73 25.84 16.43
N ASP A 111 9.25 26.57 17.43
CA ASP A 111 8.88 27.98 17.27
C ASP A 111 10.12 28.88 17.14
N LYS A 112 9.89 30.18 16.90
CA LYS A 112 10.95 31.20 16.78
C LYS A 112 11.85 31.32 18.02
N ASN A 113 11.37 30.83 19.17
CA ASN A 113 12.09 30.84 20.44
C ASN A 113 12.76 29.49 20.73
N GLY A 114 12.66 28.51 19.83
CA GLY A 114 13.23 27.18 19.96
C GLY A 114 12.38 26.18 20.76
N HIS A 115 11.16 26.54 21.18
CA HIS A 115 10.26 25.62 21.88
C HIS A 115 9.67 24.61 20.91
N LYS A 116 9.62 23.35 21.34
CA LYS A 116 9.00 22.27 20.55
C LYS A 116 7.50 22.49 20.47
N VAL A 117 6.98 22.43 19.25
CA VAL A 117 5.55 22.38 18.92
C VAL A 117 5.20 20.94 18.58
N SER A 118 4.06 20.45 19.06
CA SER A 118 3.63 19.10 18.71
C SER A 118 3.28 18.98 17.21
N SER A 119 3.40 17.77 16.65
CA SER A 119 3.06 17.50 15.24
C SER A 119 1.60 17.87 14.93
N ASP A 120 0.68 17.68 15.89
CA ASP A 120 -0.74 17.96 15.72
C ASP A 120 -1.06 19.46 15.77
N GLU A 121 -0.44 20.21 16.68
CA GLU A 121 -0.52 21.67 16.71
C GLU A 121 0.04 22.26 15.41
N TYR A 122 1.20 21.79 14.97
CA TYR A 122 1.80 22.24 13.71
C TYR A 122 0.89 21.95 12.52
N LYS A 123 0.26 20.76 12.43
CA LYS A 123 -0.67 20.45 11.34
C LYS A 123 -1.87 21.38 11.32
N ALA A 124 -2.40 21.75 12.49
CA ALA A 124 -3.55 22.63 12.66
C ALA A 124 -3.26 24.11 12.34
N MET A 125 -1.99 24.54 12.32
CA MET A 125 -1.59 25.91 12.00
C MET A 125 -1.91 26.30 10.54
N SER A 126 -2.20 27.59 10.36
CA SER A 126 -2.31 28.26 9.07
C SER A 126 -0.97 28.26 8.29
N LYS A 127 -1.02 28.52 6.98
CA LYS A 127 0.20 28.58 6.15
C LYS A 127 1.14 29.68 6.64
N GLU A 128 0.60 30.79 7.11
CA GLU A 128 1.33 31.95 7.62
C GLU A 128 2.06 31.63 8.94
N GLU A 129 1.40 30.94 9.86
CA GLU A 129 2.01 30.49 11.13
C GLU A 129 3.16 29.51 10.89
N LYS A 130 3.00 28.60 9.92
CA LYS A 130 4.02 27.61 9.54
C LYS A 130 5.31 28.24 9.00
N LYS A 131 5.24 29.41 8.34
CA LYS A 131 6.42 30.10 7.80
C LYS A 131 7.41 30.55 8.88
N GLY A 132 6.95 30.70 10.12
CA GLY A 132 7.77 31.11 11.25
C GLY A 132 8.38 29.98 12.06
N MET A 133 8.23 28.73 11.62
CA MET A 133 8.64 27.53 12.36
C MET A 133 9.91 26.92 11.76
N ASP A 134 10.80 26.42 12.61
CA ASP A 134 11.89 25.54 12.20
C ASP A 134 11.38 24.10 12.16
N VAL A 135 11.42 23.46 10.99
CA VAL A 135 10.80 22.16 10.73
C VAL A 135 11.87 21.19 10.27
N ILE A 136 12.19 20.23 11.14
CA ILE A 136 13.22 19.23 10.89
C ILE A 136 12.53 17.88 10.66
N PRO A 137 12.51 17.37 9.41
CA PRO A 137 11.92 16.07 9.12
C PRO A 137 12.82 14.95 9.67
N PHE A 138 12.21 13.92 10.23
CA PHE A 138 12.93 12.75 10.73
C PHE A 138 12.12 11.46 10.55
N PHE A 139 12.83 10.33 10.58
CA PHE A 139 12.21 9.01 10.57
C PHE A 139 11.93 8.53 11.99
N LYS A 140 10.68 8.16 12.23
CA LYS A 140 10.27 7.42 13.41
C LYS A 140 10.10 5.95 13.06
N ALA A 141 10.82 5.08 13.76
CA ALA A 141 10.72 3.64 13.60
C ALA A 141 9.82 3.04 14.69
N PHE A 142 8.94 2.11 14.31
CA PHE A 142 8.14 1.32 15.24
C PHE A 142 8.46 -0.17 15.07
N PRO A 143 8.65 -0.92 16.17
CA PRO A 143 8.90 -2.35 16.10
C PRO A 143 7.61 -3.13 15.86
N VAL A 144 7.63 -4.01 14.87
CA VAL A 144 6.57 -4.98 14.58
C VAL A 144 7.12 -6.40 14.53
N TYR A 145 6.27 -7.38 14.76
CA TYR A 145 6.55 -8.81 14.69
C TYR A 145 5.59 -9.43 13.69
N ASN A 146 6.07 -10.36 12.87
CA ASN A 146 5.18 -11.19 12.07
C ASN A 146 4.36 -12.12 12.99
N ILE A 147 3.15 -12.50 12.59
CA ILE A 147 2.32 -13.43 13.37
C ILE A 147 3.02 -14.77 13.65
N ASP A 148 3.92 -15.22 12.77
CA ASP A 148 4.67 -16.47 12.94
C ASP A 148 5.78 -16.37 14.01
N GLN A 149 6.12 -15.16 14.43
CA GLN A 149 7.02 -14.89 15.56
C GLN A 149 6.29 -14.91 16.91
N THR A 150 5.01 -15.31 16.92
CA THR A 150 4.14 -15.27 18.09
C THR A 150 3.37 -16.57 18.23
N ASN A 151 2.81 -16.82 19.41
CA ASN A 151 1.89 -17.95 19.60
C ASN A 151 0.44 -17.66 19.14
N LEU A 152 0.21 -16.65 18.28
CA LEU A 152 -1.13 -16.25 17.85
C LEU A 152 -1.94 -17.40 17.23
N ALA A 153 -1.28 -18.32 16.52
CA ALA A 153 -1.92 -19.50 15.95
C ALA A 153 -2.48 -20.46 17.01
N GLU A 154 -1.88 -20.50 18.20
CA GLU A 154 -2.35 -21.33 19.31
C GLU A 154 -3.52 -20.66 20.05
N VAL A 155 -3.42 -19.35 20.29
CA VAL A 155 -4.41 -18.62 21.12
C VAL A 155 -5.60 -18.07 20.32
N GLN A 156 -5.44 -17.87 19.01
CA GLN A 156 -6.49 -17.40 18.10
C GLN A 156 -6.47 -18.17 16.76
N PRO A 157 -6.68 -19.51 16.77
CA PRO A 157 -6.60 -20.35 15.57
C PRO A 157 -7.59 -19.92 14.47
N GLU A 158 -8.83 -19.59 14.83
CA GLU A 158 -9.84 -19.12 13.85
C GLU A 158 -9.43 -17.83 13.15
N ARG A 159 -8.76 -16.91 13.85
CA ARG A 159 -8.27 -15.66 13.26
C ARG A 159 -7.18 -15.97 12.23
N VAL A 160 -6.23 -16.82 12.58
CA VAL A 160 -5.14 -17.22 11.68
C VAL A 160 -5.69 -17.96 10.47
N GLN A 161 -6.67 -18.84 10.65
CA GLN A 161 -7.33 -19.53 9.54
C GLN A 161 -8.00 -18.54 8.55
N LYS A 162 -8.77 -17.57 9.06
CA LYS A 162 -9.37 -16.51 8.21
C LYS A 162 -8.32 -15.68 7.47
N LEU A 163 -7.18 -15.41 8.12
CA LEU A 163 -6.06 -14.74 7.45
C LEU A 163 -5.48 -15.63 6.34
N MET A 164 -5.27 -16.92 6.58
CA MET A 164 -4.77 -17.85 5.56
C MET A 164 -5.72 -17.89 4.35
N GLU A 165 -7.03 -17.97 4.57
CA GLU A 165 -8.03 -17.92 3.51
C GLU A 165 -7.98 -16.60 2.72
N LYS A 166 -7.86 -15.46 3.41
CA LYS A 166 -7.77 -14.13 2.78
C LYS A 166 -6.56 -14.00 1.86
N PHE A 167 -5.40 -14.52 2.27
CA PHE A 167 -4.15 -14.38 1.51
C PHE A 167 -3.91 -15.50 0.50
N LYS A 168 -4.81 -16.48 0.40
CA LYS A 168 -4.65 -17.58 -0.55
C LYS A 168 -4.69 -17.05 -1.97
N VAL A 169 -3.63 -17.32 -2.74
CA VAL A 169 -3.53 -16.89 -4.14
C VAL A 169 -4.23 -17.93 -5.04
N PRO A 170 -5.23 -17.52 -5.84
CA PRO A 170 -5.76 -18.40 -6.86
C PRO A 170 -4.76 -18.52 -8.03
N GLU A 171 -4.59 -19.74 -8.55
CA GLU A 171 -3.89 -19.94 -9.82
C GLU A 171 -4.87 -19.64 -10.96
N LEU A 172 -4.66 -18.52 -11.66
CA LEU A 172 -5.55 -18.05 -12.72
C LEU A 172 -4.85 -18.17 -14.07
N ARG A 173 -5.44 -18.94 -14.98
CA ARG A 173 -4.91 -19.18 -16.32
C ARG A 173 -5.89 -18.73 -17.40
N ASP A 174 -5.39 -18.19 -18.50
CA ASP A 174 -6.16 -18.00 -19.72
C ASP A 174 -6.29 -19.32 -20.52
N LYS A 175 -6.86 -19.23 -21.73
CA LYS A 175 -7.15 -20.41 -22.57
C LYS A 175 -5.89 -21.09 -23.06
N GLU A 176 -4.81 -20.32 -23.20
CA GLU A 176 -3.49 -20.75 -23.64
C GLU A 176 -2.65 -21.27 -22.47
N GLY A 177 -3.14 -21.15 -21.23
CA GLY A 177 -2.51 -21.64 -20.01
C GLY A 177 -1.59 -20.62 -19.33
N MET A 178 -1.49 -19.40 -19.86
CA MET A 178 -0.67 -18.33 -19.30
C MET A 178 -1.36 -17.68 -18.10
N TYR A 179 -0.60 -17.11 -17.17
CA TYR A 179 -1.18 -16.35 -16.06
C TYR A 179 -2.06 -15.21 -16.58
N VAL A 180 -3.19 -14.95 -15.93
CA VAL A 180 -4.16 -13.91 -16.31
C VAL A 180 -4.54 -13.05 -15.12
N HIS A 181 -4.75 -11.76 -15.36
CA HIS A 181 -5.15 -10.82 -14.32
C HIS A 181 -6.21 -9.84 -14.84
N ALA A 182 -7.49 -10.17 -14.60
CA ALA A 182 -8.65 -9.51 -15.20
C ALA A 182 -8.65 -7.97 -15.06
N ALA A 183 -8.23 -7.43 -13.92
CA ALA A 183 -8.17 -5.98 -13.72
C ALA A 183 -7.08 -5.29 -14.57
N LEU A 184 -5.97 -5.96 -14.88
CA LEU A 184 -4.93 -5.43 -15.77
C LEU A 184 -5.34 -5.58 -17.23
N ASP A 185 -5.96 -6.71 -17.59
CA ASP A 185 -6.53 -6.91 -18.93
C ASP A 185 -7.56 -5.83 -19.25
N ARG A 186 -8.51 -5.60 -18.34
CA ARG A 186 -9.51 -4.54 -18.46
C ARG A 186 -8.85 -3.16 -18.57
N MET A 187 -7.73 -2.93 -17.89
CA MET A 187 -6.99 -1.67 -17.98
C MET A 187 -6.48 -1.42 -19.40
N ILE A 188 -5.96 -2.45 -20.07
CA ILE A 188 -5.53 -2.37 -21.48
C ILE A 188 -6.75 -2.19 -22.38
N GLU A 189 -7.77 -3.03 -22.25
CA GLU A 189 -8.97 -3.01 -23.10
C GLU A 189 -9.71 -1.66 -23.07
N THR A 190 -9.85 -1.09 -21.88
CA THR A 190 -10.57 0.18 -21.68
C THR A 190 -9.65 1.39 -21.76
N GLN A 191 -8.35 1.18 -21.99
CA GLN A 191 -7.31 2.22 -21.90
C GLN A 191 -7.45 3.02 -20.60
N GLY A 192 -7.69 2.30 -19.49
CA GLY A 192 -7.98 2.86 -18.18
C GLY A 192 -6.75 3.37 -17.42
N TRP A 193 -5.57 3.31 -18.05
CA TRP A 193 -4.34 3.86 -17.51
C TRP A 193 -4.19 5.37 -17.81
N LEU A 194 -3.17 6.00 -17.22
CA LEU A 194 -2.92 7.44 -17.34
C LEU A 194 -2.37 7.87 -18.71
N CYS A 195 -1.87 6.92 -19.50
CA CYS A 195 -1.50 7.07 -20.90
C CYS A 195 -1.98 5.84 -21.69
N PRO A 196 -2.05 5.92 -23.03
CA PRO A 196 -2.35 4.77 -23.85
C PRO A 196 -1.37 3.61 -23.61
N ILE A 197 -1.90 2.40 -23.67
CA ILE A 197 -1.13 1.15 -23.63
C ILE A 197 -1.35 0.42 -24.96
N GLN A 198 -0.31 0.33 -25.77
CA GLN A 198 -0.31 -0.43 -27.01
C GLN A 198 0.25 -1.82 -26.74
N ALA A 199 -0.61 -2.85 -26.77
CA ALA A 199 -0.24 -4.26 -26.60
C ALA A 199 -0.81 -5.16 -27.73
N ASP A 200 -1.30 -4.56 -28.81
CA ASP A 200 -2.00 -5.20 -29.92
C ASP A 200 -1.11 -5.44 -31.15
N LYS A 201 0.20 -5.18 -31.05
CA LYS A 201 1.16 -5.28 -32.15
C LYS A 201 2.40 -6.06 -31.75
N ARG A 202 2.93 -6.82 -32.70
CA ARG A 202 4.21 -7.50 -32.52
C ARG A 202 5.34 -6.48 -32.49
N VAL A 203 6.07 -6.42 -31.37
CA VAL A 203 7.26 -5.57 -31.20
C VAL A 203 8.36 -6.35 -30.49
N ASP A 204 9.62 -5.93 -30.67
CA ASP A 204 10.78 -6.67 -30.15
C ASP A 204 11.04 -6.43 -28.66
N GLY A 205 10.42 -5.41 -28.06
CA GLY A 205 10.61 -5.09 -26.66
C GLY A 205 9.55 -4.12 -26.14
N ALA A 206 9.41 -4.11 -24.82
CA ALA A 206 8.58 -3.15 -24.10
C ALA A 206 9.35 -1.86 -23.84
N PHE A 207 8.64 -0.74 -23.82
CA PHE A 207 9.17 0.55 -23.39
C PHE A 207 8.04 1.55 -23.13
N TYR A 208 8.27 2.47 -22.21
CA TYR A 208 7.58 3.74 -22.14
C TYR A 208 8.28 4.79 -23.02
N SER A 209 7.51 5.52 -23.83
CA SER A 209 8.01 6.64 -24.64
C SER A 209 7.60 7.98 -24.04
N PRO A 210 8.52 8.73 -23.40
CA PRO A 210 8.20 10.03 -22.81
C PRO A 210 7.75 11.08 -23.84
N ALA A 211 8.26 10.99 -25.07
CA ALA A 211 7.94 11.95 -26.13
C ALA A 211 6.51 11.80 -26.66
N GLN A 212 5.96 10.58 -26.64
CA GLN A 212 4.61 10.27 -27.11
C GLN A 212 3.63 10.02 -25.96
N ASP A 213 4.12 9.96 -24.73
CA ASP A 213 3.39 9.55 -23.54
C ASP A 213 2.55 8.28 -23.78
N ILE A 214 3.24 7.20 -24.15
CA ILE A 214 2.63 5.89 -24.46
C ILE A 214 3.48 4.76 -23.89
N VAL A 215 2.81 3.74 -23.35
CA VAL A 215 3.43 2.46 -23.00
C VAL A 215 3.25 1.51 -24.19
N VAL A 216 4.35 0.94 -24.67
CA VAL A 216 4.36 -0.04 -25.75
C VAL A 216 4.81 -1.39 -25.17
N LEU A 217 4.04 -2.44 -25.47
CA LEU A 217 4.29 -3.79 -25.01
C LEU A 217 4.28 -4.76 -26.22
N PRO A 218 5.15 -5.79 -26.21
CA PRO A 218 4.93 -6.97 -27.04
C PRO A 218 3.55 -7.57 -26.73
N MET A 219 2.96 -8.23 -27.72
CA MET A 219 1.72 -8.97 -27.50
C MET A 219 1.95 -10.03 -26.41
N LYS A 220 0.91 -10.34 -25.61
CA LYS A 220 1.02 -11.29 -24.50
C LYS A 220 1.56 -12.65 -24.95
N GLU A 221 1.17 -13.10 -26.14
CA GLU A 221 1.61 -14.36 -26.74
C GLU A 221 3.12 -14.38 -27.05
N GLN A 222 3.78 -13.23 -27.22
CA GLN A 222 5.23 -13.16 -27.42
C GLN A 222 6.02 -13.56 -26.18
N PHE A 223 5.40 -13.50 -25.00
CA PHE A 223 6.01 -13.95 -23.74
C PHE A 223 5.84 -15.47 -23.54
N ASN A 224 5.03 -16.14 -24.37
CA ASN A 224 4.84 -17.58 -24.32
C ASN A 224 5.97 -18.31 -25.06
N ILE A 225 7.15 -18.38 -24.43
CA ILE A 225 8.35 -19.00 -24.99
C ILE A 225 8.67 -20.37 -24.39
N GLY A 226 7.87 -20.83 -23.44
CA GLY A 226 8.09 -22.06 -22.69
C GLY A 226 7.34 -23.27 -23.25
N ASP A 227 7.85 -24.46 -22.97
CA ASP A 227 7.26 -25.72 -23.47
C ASP A 227 6.49 -26.49 -22.37
N THR A 228 6.65 -26.09 -21.10
CA THR A 228 5.95 -26.71 -19.96
C THR A 228 4.77 -25.85 -19.48
N PRO A 229 3.72 -26.45 -18.88
CA PRO A 229 2.60 -25.69 -18.31
C PRO A 229 3.02 -24.60 -17.32
N GLU A 230 4.10 -24.83 -16.56
CA GLU A 230 4.66 -23.87 -15.61
C GLU A 230 5.40 -22.71 -16.30
N GLU A 231 6.11 -22.97 -17.40
CA GLU A 231 6.78 -21.90 -18.16
C GLU A 231 5.78 -21.07 -18.96
N ILE A 232 4.75 -21.71 -19.52
CA ILE A 232 3.62 -21.01 -20.18
C ILE A 232 2.91 -20.10 -19.16
N TYR A 233 2.62 -20.62 -17.96
CA TYR A 233 2.05 -19.83 -16.86
C TYR A 233 2.89 -18.59 -16.56
N ARG A 234 4.20 -18.78 -16.43
CA ARG A 234 5.16 -17.71 -16.16
C ARG A 234 5.24 -16.70 -17.27
N GLY A 235 5.08 -17.09 -18.55
CA GLY A 235 5.01 -16.13 -19.65
C GLY A 235 3.93 -15.06 -19.43
N GLY A 236 2.79 -15.43 -18.85
CA GLY A 236 1.75 -14.46 -18.47
C GLY A 236 2.20 -13.53 -17.34
N MET A 237 2.93 -14.03 -16.35
CA MET A 237 3.50 -13.22 -15.27
C MET A 237 4.53 -12.22 -15.81
N GLU A 238 5.38 -12.64 -16.74
CA GLU A 238 6.38 -11.78 -17.38
C GLU A 238 5.73 -10.66 -18.20
N PHE A 239 4.60 -10.94 -18.86
CA PHE A 239 3.83 -9.90 -19.56
C PHE A 239 3.35 -8.80 -18.59
N TYR A 240 2.69 -9.18 -17.49
CA TYR A 240 2.18 -8.18 -16.55
C TYR A 240 3.27 -7.50 -15.73
N SER A 241 4.36 -8.20 -15.38
CA SER A 241 5.49 -7.56 -14.69
C SER A 241 6.14 -6.50 -15.58
N THR A 242 6.35 -6.83 -16.86
CA THR A 242 6.87 -5.89 -17.88
C THR A 242 5.92 -4.70 -18.05
N MET A 243 4.62 -4.95 -18.14
CA MET A 243 3.60 -3.88 -18.18
C MET A 243 3.72 -2.95 -16.97
N LEU A 244 3.81 -3.50 -15.76
CA LEU A 244 3.91 -2.71 -14.52
C LEU A 244 5.23 -1.92 -14.43
N HIS A 245 6.33 -2.45 -14.99
CA HIS A 245 7.60 -1.74 -15.11
C HIS A 245 7.46 -0.51 -16.00
N GLU A 246 6.92 -0.67 -17.21
CA GLU A 246 6.74 0.46 -18.14
C GLU A 246 5.68 1.47 -17.64
N MET A 247 4.62 0.99 -16.99
CA MET A 247 3.68 1.87 -16.29
C MET A 247 4.38 2.68 -15.21
N SER A 248 5.33 2.08 -14.48
CA SER A 248 6.10 2.77 -13.45
C SER A 248 6.94 3.90 -14.06
N HIS A 249 7.62 3.66 -15.18
CA HIS A 249 8.31 4.71 -15.93
C HIS A 249 7.36 5.81 -16.38
N SER A 250 6.17 5.46 -16.88
CA SER A 250 5.19 6.47 -17.31
C SER A 250 4.83 7.47 -16.20
N THR A 251 4.87 7.05 -14.93
CA THR A 251 4.57 7.96 -13.81
C THR A 251 5.60 9.07 -13.58
N MET A 252 6.79 9.01 -14.20
CA MET A 252 7.88 9.96 -13.94
C MET A 252 7.64 11.37 -14.47
N THR A 253 6.71 11.55 -15.42
CA THR A 253 6.53 12.81 -16.15
C THR A 253 6.18 14.01 -15.25
N PRO A 254 6.48 15.24 -15.68
CA PRO A 254 6.14 16.46 -14.93
C PRO A 254 4.67 16.60 -14.56
N GLU A 255 3.77 16.11 -15.42
CA GLU A 255 2.32 16.14 -15.24
C GLU A 255 1.84 15.11 -14.19
N ARG A 256 2.70 14.14 -13.83
CA ARG A 256 2.41 13.06 -12.88
C ARG A 256 3.23 13.22 -11.61
N LEU A 257 4.32 12.46 -11.45
CA LEU A 257 5.12 12.47 -10.22
C LEU A 257 6.37 13.36 -10.31
N ASN A 258 6.64 13.93 -11.48
CA ASN A 258 7.72 14.87 -11.74
C ASN A 258 9.06 14.40 -11.12
N ARG A 259 9.43 13.14 -11.40
CA ARG A 259 10.71 12.60 -10.96
C ARG A 259 11.81 13.15 -11.86
N GLU A 260 13.00 13.32 -11.29
CA GLU A 260 14.13 13.84 -12.05
C GLU A 260 14.51 12.86 -13.17
N MET A 261 14.37 13.31 -14.42
CA MET A 261 14.86 12.54 -15.57
C MET A 261 16.39 12.57 -15.63
N GLY A 262 16.98 11.38 -15.69
CA GLY A 262 18.38 11.22 -16.08
C GLY A 262 18.60 11.41 -17.57
N GLY A 263 19.87 11.47 -17.96
CA GLY A 263 20.27 11.54 -19.36
C GLY A 263 20.17 10.19 -20.07
N ARG A 264 21.33 9.62 -20.44
CA ARG A 264 21.44 8.36 -21.18
C ARG A 264 21.71 7.17 -20.24
N PHE A 265 21.57 5.95 -20.77
CA PHE A 265 22.01 4.70 -20.13
C PHE A 265 23.40 4.87 -19.47
N GLY A 266 23.51 4.49 -18.18
CA GLY A 266 24.72 4.65 -17.36
C GLY A 266 24.80 5.96 -16.55
N ASP A 267 23.84 6.89 -16.71
CA ASP A 267 23.73 8.07 -15.85
C ASP A 267 23.20 7.70 -14.44
N PRO A 268 23.73 8.27 -13.35
CA PRO A 268 23.27 7.95 -11.99
C PRO A 268 21.77 8.21 -11.74
N LYS A 269 21.18 9.22 -12.39
CA LYS A 269 19.75 9.49 -12.27
C LYS A 269 18.93 8.49 -13.08
N TYR A 270 19.42 8.09 -14.25
CA TYR A 270 18.82 7.01 -15.04
C TYR A 270 18.83 5.68 -14.26
N ALA A 271 19.97 5.32 -13.66
CA ALA A 271 20.08 4.12 -12.83
C ALA A 271 19.14 4.16 -11.61
N LYS A 272 18.90 5.34 -11.03
CA LYS A 272 17.89 5.51 -9.97
C LYS A 272 16.48 5.25 -10.50
N GLU A 273 16.12 5.79 -11.66
CA GLU A 273 14.78 5.63 -12.23
C GLU A 273 14.48 4.18 -12.59
N GLU A 274 15.44 3.44 -13.16
CA GLU A 274 15.33 2.00 -13.36
C GLU A 274 15.08 1.26 -12.04
N LEU A 275 15.81 1.61 -10.98
CA LEU A 275 15.57 1.02 -9.66
C LEU A 275 14.18 1.33 -9.12
N VAL A 276 13.67 2.55 -9.36
CA VAL A 276 12.30 2.92 -8.97
C VAL A 276 11.28 2.10 -9.73
N ALA A 277 11.42 1.97 -11.05
CA ALA A 277 10.50 1.19 -11.88
C ALA A 277 10.50 -0.29 -11.49
N GLU A 278 11.69 -0.87 -11.35
CA GLU A 278 11.89 -2.27 -11.00
C GLU A 278 11.29 -2.62 -9.63
N LEU A 279 11.57 -1.82 -8.59
CA LEU A 279 11.05 -2.07 -7.25
C LEU A 279 9.55 -1.80 -7.14
N THR A 280 9.04 -0.85 -7.93
CA THR A 280 7.59 -0.61 -8.01
C THR A 280 6.89 -1.81 -8.63
N ALA A 281 7.37 -2.30 -9.77
CA ALA A 281 6.82 -3.48 -10.42
C ALA A 281 6.92 -4.72 -9.53
N ALA A 282 8.09 -4.99 -8.93
CA ALA A 282 8.29 -6.11 -8.01
C ALA A 282 7.30 -6.09 -6.84
N MET A 283 7.11 -4.93 -6.20
CA MET A 283 6.19 -4.79 -5.06
C MET A 283 4.75 -5.05 -5.47
N ILE A 284 4.31 -4.53 -6.62
CA ILE A 284 2.93 -4.67 -7.09
C ILE A 284 2.66 -6.10 -7.52
N CYS A 285 3.56 -6.72 -8.28
CA CYS A 285 3.44 -8.13 -8.68
C CYS A 285 3.23 -9.02 -7.45
N HIS A 286 4.08 -8.87 -6.44
CA HIS A 286 4.00 -9.69 -5.22
C HIS A 286 2.72 -9.42 -4.43
N SER A 287 2.21 -8.18 -4.48
CA SER A 287 0.92 -7.80 -3.90
C SER A 287 -0.28 -8.44 -4.63
N MET A 288 -0.14 -8.71 -5.93
CA MET A 288 -1.13 -9.42 -6.76
C MET A 288 -0.99 -10.94 -6.69
N GLY A 289 0.10 -11.43 -6.10
CA GLY A 289 0.33 -12.84 -5.80
C GLY A 289 1.24 -13.60 -6.76
N PHE A 290 2.04 -12.88 -7.54
CA PHE A 290 3.10 -13.47 -8.36
C PHE A 290 4.41 -12.72 -8.17
N ASP A 291 5.53 -13.33 -8.53
CA ASP A 291 6.85 -12.70 -8.35
C ASP A 291 7.39 -12.25 -9.70
N MET A 292 8.04 -11.09 -9.70
CA MET A 292 8.70 -10.57 -10.90
C MET A 292 10.10 -11.18 -11.02
N LYS A 293 10.41 -11.77 -12.16
CA LYS A 293 11.75 -12.28 -12.45
C LYS A 293 12.74 -11.12 -12.56
N VAL A 294 13.97 -11.38 -12.15
CA VAL A 294 15.08 -10.46 -12.41
C VAL A 294 15.45 -10.55 -13.89
N THR A 295 15.37 -9.44 -14.61
CA THR A 295 15.75 -9.40 -16.03
C THR A 295 17.26 -9.19 -16.19
N ASP A 296 17.80 -9.54 -17.36
CA ASP A 296 19.21 -9.28 -17.69
C ASP A 296 19.55 -7.78 -17.68
N ASN A 297 18.58 -6.93 -18.04
CA ASN A 297 18.71 -5.47 -17.99
C ASN A 297 18.87 -4.98 -16.55
N SER A 298 18.05 -5.50 -15.63
CA SER A 298 18.11 -5.17 -14.21
C SER A 298 19.37 -5.72 -13.55
N ALA A 299 19.84 -6.89 -13.99
CA ALA A 299 21.10 -7.49 -13.55
C ALA A 299 22.32 -6.61 -13.84
N ALA A 300 22.32 -5.88 -14.97
CA ALA A 300 23.40 -4.99 -15.37
C ALA A 300 23.63 -3.82 -14.39
N TYR A 301 22.60 -3.43 -13.63
CA TYR A 301 22.67 -2.32 -12.67
C TYR A 301 22.94 -2.75 -11.23
N LEU A 302 22.85 -4.04 -10.90
CA LEU A 302 23.00 -4.54 -9.53
C LEU A 302 24.32 -4.07 -8.89
N ASP A 303 25.43 -4.11 -9.64
CA ASP A 303 26.73 -3.65 -9.15
C ASP A 303 26.76 -2.16 -8.83
N SER A 304 26.15 -1.34 -9.68
CA SER A 304 26.04 0.10 -9.47
C SER A 304 25.21 0.40 -8.22
N TRP A 305 24.04 -0.23 -8.09
CA TRP A 305 23.15 -0.01 -6.94
C TRP A 305 23.74 -0.49 -5.62
N ILE A 306 24.40 -1.66 -5.61
CA ILE A 306 25.11 -2.15 -4.43
C ILE A 306 26.21 -1.15 -4.03
N GLY A 307 26.98 -0.64 -5.00
CA GLY A 307 28.02 0.35 -4.76
C GLY A 307 27.48 1.62 -4.12
N VAL A 308 26.40 2.19 -4.67
CA VAL A 308 25.75 3.39 -4.14
C VAL A 308 25.20 3.16 -2.74
N LEU A 309 24.49 2.05 -2.50
CA LEU A 309 23.92 1.74 -1.18
C LEU A 309 24.99 1.51 -0.10
N LYS A 310 26.15 0.95 -0.46
CA LYS A 310 27.30 0.78 0.45
C LYS A 310 27.94 2.12 0.83
N GLN A 311 27.96 3.08 -0.09
CA GLN A 311 28.54 4.41 0.13
C GLN A 311 27.57 5.37 0.82
N GLU A 312 26.30 5.35 0.41
CA GLU A 312 25.24 6.24 0.89
C GLU A 312 23.96 5.45 1.17
N PRO A 313 23.82 4.82 2.36
CA PRO A 313 22.62 4.07 2.73
C PRO A 313 21.33 4.90 2.64
N LYS A 314 21.43 6.22 2.84
CA LYS A 314 20.29 7.14 2.71
C LYS A 314 19.74 7.24 1.29
N PHE A 315 20.47 6.81 0.27
CA PHE A 315 19.96 6.71 -1.10
C PHE A 315 18.65 5.91 -1.17
N ILE A 316 18.52 4.85 -0.34
CA ILE A 316 17.31 4.02 -0.30
C ILE A 316 16.07 4.81 0.08
N VAL A 317 16.21 5.85 0.90
CA VAL A 317 15.09 6.71 1.31
C VAL A 317 14.49 7.43 0.11
N SER A 318 15.36 7.96 -0.76
CA SER A 318 14.93 8.70 -1.95
C SER A 318 14.26 7.77 -2.95
N VAL A 319 14.87 6.62 -3.22
CA VAL A 319 14.30 5.57 -4.10
C VAL A 319 12.93 5.14 -3.58
N MET A 320 12.84 4.80 -2.29
CA MET A 320 11.61 4.33 -1.68
C MET A 320 10.50 5.40 -1.68
N ALA A 321 10.83 6.67 -1.47
CA ALA A 321 9.83 7.74 -1.57
C ALA A 321 9.19 7.81 -2.97
N ASP A 322 9.97 7.55 -4.02
CA ASP A 322 9.49 7.52 -5.40
C ASP A 322 8.71 6.23 -5.71
N VAL A 323 9.19 5.07 -5.24
CA VAL A 323 8.48 3.77 -5.31
C VAL A 323 7.11 3.89 -4.66
N ASN A 324 7.00 4.50 -3.47
CA ASN A 324 5.73 4.66 -2.76
C ASN A 324 4.69 5.42 -3.60
N LYS A 325 5.11 6.55 -4.19
CA LYS A 325 4.21 7.38 -4.98
C LYS A 325 3.78 6.67 -6.27
N ALA A 326 4.73 6.02 -6.94
CA ALA A 326 4.45 5.28 -8.17
C ALA A 326 3.50 4.10 -7.89
N SER A 327 3.78 3.34 -6.83
CA SER A 327 2.96 2.19 -6.47
C SER A 327 1.56 2.56 -6.02
N ASP A 328 1.42 3.61 -5.20
CA ASP A 328 0.09 4.05 -4.74
C ASP A 328 -0.76 4.51 -5.93
N LEU A 329 -0.15 5.21 -6.90
CA LEU A 329 -0.83 5.67 -8.10
C LEU A 329 -1.22 4.52 -9.02
N ILE A 330 -0.35 3.51 -9.21
CA ILE A 330 -0.69 2.31 -10.00
C ILE A 330 -1.79 1.50 -9.32
N LEU A 331 -1.64 1.19 -8.02
CA LEU A 331 -2.61 0.41 -7.27
C LEU A 331 -3.97 1.11 -7.18
N ASP A 332 -4.03 2.45 -7.10
CA ASP A 332 -5.29 3.18 -7.15
C ASP A 332 -6.01 3.01 -8.51
N GLN A 333 -5.29 2.93 -9.62
CA GLN A 333 -5.92 2.65 -10.92
C GLN A 333 -6.32 1.19 -11.05
N VAL A 334 -5.50 0.26 -10.57
CA VAL A 334 -5.84 -1.18 -10.51
C VAL A 334 -7.11 -1.39 -9.68
N ASP A 335 -7.22 -0.76 -8.51
CA ASP A 335 -8.38 -0.88 -7.63
C ASP A 335 -9.66 -0.36 -8.30
N LYS A 336 -9.59 0.71 -9.11
CA LYS A 336 -10.75 1.13 -9.91
C LYS A 336 -11.20 0.06 -10.89
N GLN A 337 -10.25 -0.65 -11.52
CA GLN A 337 -10.59 -1.76 -12.42
C GLN A 337 -11.19 -2.94 -11.65
N ARG A 338 -10.61 -3.30 -10.49
CA ARG A 338 -11.12 -4.36 -9.61
C ARG A 338 -12.55 -4.05 -9.14
N LEU A 339 -12.79 -2.83 -8.67
CA LEU A 339 -14.13 -2.39 -8.25
C LEU A 339 -15.13 -2.42 -9.41
N ALA A 340 -14.72 -2.04 -10.63
CA ALA A 340 -15.57 -2.15 -11.81
C ALA A 340 -15.90 -3.61 -12.20
N LEU A 341 -15.09 -4.57 -11.75
CA LEU A 341 -15.32 -6.02 -11.88
C LEU A 341 -16.04 -6.63 -10.66
N ASN A 342 -16.43 -5.82 -9.67
CA ASN A 342 -16.97 -6.25 -8.38
C ASN A 342 -15.99 -7.10 -7.55
N GLU A 343 -14.70 -6.91 -7.75
CA GLU A 343 -13.64 -7.52 -6.94
C GLU A 343 -13.23 -6.62 -5.78
N GLN A 344 -12.71 -7.22 -4.70
CA GLN A 344 -12.16 -6.48 -3.57
C GLN A 344 -10.90 -5.71 -3.99
N PRO A 345 -10.77 -4.41 -3.66
CA PRO A 345 -9.56 -3.65 -3.94
C PRO A 345 -8.39 -4.16 -3.09
N TYR A 346 -7.18 -3.93 -3.57
CA TYR A 346 -5.96 -4.27 -2.82
C TYR A 346 -5.74 -3.30 -1.66
N LEU A 347 -5.92 -2.00 -1.89
CA LEU A 347 -5.64 -1.00 -0.88
C LEU A 347 -6.83 -0.85 0.07
N THR A 348 -6.58 -1.01 1.37
CA THR A 348 -7.61 -0.80 2.42
C THR A 348 -8.29 0.57 2.28
N LYS A 349 -7.57 1.63 1.88
CA LYS A 349 -8.15 2.97 1.70
C LYS A 349 -9.23 3.04 0.61
N ASN A 350 -9.22 2.10 -0.32
CA ASN A 350 -10.15 1.98 -1.44
C ASN A 350 -11.25 0.96 -1.15
N ASP A 351 -11.11 0.15 -0.09
CA ASP A 351 -12.11 -0.82 0.34
C ASP A 351 -13.33 -0.09 0.94
N PRO A 352 -14.52 -0.19 0.30
CA PRO A 352 -15.72 0.49 0.77
C PRO A 352 -16.23 -0.05 2.12
N PHE A 353 -15.71 -1.20 2.57
CA PHE A 353 -16.06 -1.89 3.81
C PHE A 353 -14.88 -1.99 4.79
N ALA A 354 -13.80 -1.22 4.57
CA ALA A 354 -12.60 -1.27 5.40
C ALA A 354 -12.92 -1.03 6.89
N PRO A 355 -12.39 -1.87 7.81
CA PRO A 355 -12.46 -1.58 9.23
C PRO A 355 -11.68 -0.30 9.53
N LEU A 356 -12.32 0.62 10.24
CA LEU A 356 -11.72 1.91 10.57
C LEU A 356 -10.55 1.76 11.55
N GLY A 357 -9.63 2.73 11.52
CA GLY A 357 -8.57 2.80 12.53
C GLY A 357 -9.10 2.93 13.95
N GLU A 358 -8.26 2.63 14.94
CA GLU A 358 -8.53 3.01 16.33
C GLU A 358 -8.83 4.52 16.40
N GLY A 359 -10.08 4.87 16.70
CA GLY A 359 -10.55 6.25 16.82
C GLY A 359 -11.12 6.87 15.53
N GLU A 360 -11.16 6.15 14.41
CA GLU A 360 -11.90 6.58 13.21
C GLU A 360 -13.32 5.99 13.26
N GLU A 361 -14.35 6.84 13.21
CA GLU A 361 -15.75 6.42 13.11
C GLU A 361 -16.16 6.30 11.64
N VAL A 362 -17.07 5.35 11.31
CA VAL A 362 -17.57 5.21 9.92
C VAL A 362 -18.22 6.54 9.59
N PRO A 363 -17.70 7.30 8.60
CA PRO A 363 -18.30 8.58 8.29
C PRO A 363 -19.69 8.33 7.71
N PHE A 364 -20.68 9.06 8.21
CA PHE A 364 -21.98 9.08 7.55
C PHE A 364 -21.83 9.62 6.13
N LYS A 365 -22.34 8.86 5.16
CA LYS A 365 -22.42 9.30 3.76
C LYS A 365 -23.78 9.97 3.53
N ASN A 366 -23.82 10.90 2.57
CA ASN A 366 -25.04 11.62 2.17
C ASN A 366 -25.80 12.32 3.32
N ALA A 367 -25.11 12.64 4.42
CA ALA A 367 -25.72 13.30 5.57
C ALA A 367 -26.25 14.68 5.18
N ALA A 368 -27.53 14.94 5.42
CA ALA A 368 -28.14 16.23 5.11
C ALA A 368 -29.33 16.51 6.02
N ILE A 369 -29.42 17.75 6.52
CA ILE A 369 -30.63 18.28 7.15
C ILE A 369 -31.51 18.89 6.05
N VAL A 370 -32.73 18.40 5.96
CA VAL A 370 -33.73 18.77 4.95
C VAL A 370 -35.00 19.30 5.63
N LYS A 371 -35.68 20.22 4.95
CA LYS A 371 -37.02 20.67 5.34
C LYS A 371 -38.05 19.70 4.78
N THR A 372 -38.93 19.19 5.63
CA THR A 372 -40.00 18.26 5.25
C THR A 372 -41.21 19.04 4.71
N ARG A 373 -42.13 18.34 4.03
CA ARG A 373 -43.35 18.93 3.46
C ARG A 373 -44.25 19.61 4.50
N ASN A 374 -44.18 19.17 5.76
CA ASN A 374 -44.99 19.71 6.86
C ASN A 374 -44.30 20.91 7.56
N GLY A 375 -43.19 21.42 7.03
CA GLY A 375 -42.47 22.57 7.58
C GLY A 375 -41.53 22.25 8.75
N ASP A 376 -41.46 20.98 9.17
CA ASP A 376 -40.49 20.46 10.15
C ASP A 376 -39.14 20.12 9.48
N TYR A 377 -38.10 19.89 10.27
CA TYR A 377 -36.77 19.51 9.78
C TYR A 377 -36.43 18.06 10.13
N ALA A 378 -35.72 17.39 9.23
CA ALA A 378 -35.24 16.04 9.42
C ALA A 378 -33.80 15.89 8.91
N ILE A 379 -33.04 14.96 9.48
CA ILE A 379 -31.74 14.53 8.98
C ILE A 379 -31.90 13.19 8.26
N ARG A 380 -31.23 13.06 7.11
CA ARG A 380 -30.98 11.77 6.44
C ARG A 380 -29.49 11.49 6.45
N ALA A 381 -29.13 10.21 6.45
CA ALA A 381 -27.75 9.75 6.28
C ALA A 381 -27.74 8.27 5.88
N SER A 382 -26.62 7.82 5.31
CA SER A 382 -26.30 6.40 5.21
C SER A 382 -25.07 6.06 6.04
N TYR A 383 -25.04 4.86 6.58
CA TYR A 383 -23.97 4.35 7.43
C TYR A 383 -23.64 2.93 7.00
N ASP A 384 -22.37 2.68 6.65
CA ASP A 384 -21.89 1.36 6.24
C ASP A 384 -22.71 0.72 5.10
N GLY A 385 -23.02 1.53 4.07
CA GLY A 385 -23.82 1.10 2.91
C GLY A 385 -25.33 1.02 3.15
N VAL A 386 -25.82 1.22 4.39
CA VAL A 386 -27.24 1.17 4.73
C VAL A 386 -27.85 2.58 4.83
N GLU A 387 -28.96 2.81 4.13
CA GLU A 387 -29.79 4.02 4.27
C GLU A 387 -30.52 4.01 5.63
N LEU A 388 -30.28 5.02 6.47
CA LEU A 388 -30.86 5.10 7.82
C LEU A 388 -32.23 5.81 7.86
N GLY A 389 -32.73 6.25 6.71
CA GLY A 389 -33.99 6.97 6.58
C GLY A 389 -33.96 8.40 7.12
N LEU A 390 -35.15 9.01 7.23
CA LEU A 390 -35.33 10.38 7.72
C LEU A 390 -35.73 10.39 9.19
N LYS A 391 -34.98 11.12 10.02
CA LYS A 391 -35.34 11.35 11.44
C LYS A 391 -35.49 12.83 11.76
N LYS A 392 -36.50 13.15 12.58
CA LYS A 392 -36.81 14.52 12.97
C LYS A 392 -35.65 15.15 13.76
N VAL A 393 -35.31 16.40 13.44
CA VAL A 393 -34.37 17.23 14.21
C VAL A 393 -35.07 18.51 14.69
N SER A 394 -34.56 19.13 15.76
CA SER A 394 -35.15 20.36 16.28
C SER A 394 -34.97 21.53 15.30
N LYS A 395 -35.85 22.53 15.41
CA LYS A 395 -35.72 23.78 14.63
C LYS A 395 -34.42 24.52 14.95
N ASP A 396 -33.95 24.46 16.19
CA ASP A 396 -32.69 25.10 16.61
C ASP A 396 -31.49 24.40 15.97
N THR A 397 -31.44 23.06 15.96
CA THR A 397 -30.38 22.29 15.29
C THR A 397 -30.33 22.61 13.79
N ALA A 398 -31.49 22.66 13.13
CA ALA A 398 -31.57 23.02 11.72
C ALA A 398 -31.11 24.47 11.47
N LYS A 399 -31.54 25.41 12.32
CA LYS A 399 -31.13 26.82 12.23
C LYS A 399 -29.62 26.96 12.36
N THR A 400 -29.00 26.31 13.35
CA THR A 400 -27.54 26.31 13.51
C THR A 400 -26.85 25.78 12.25
N TYR A 401 -27.29 24.64 11.71
CA TYR A 401 -26.73 24.08 10.47
C TYR A 401 -26.79 25.04 9.27
N PHE A 402 -27.95 25.69 9.07
CA PHE A 402 -28.13 26.62 7.94
C PHE A 402 -27.38 27.95 8.12
N GLN A 403 -27.02 28.32 9.36
CA GLN A 403 -26.22 29.51 9.66
C GLN A 403 -24.72 29.31 9.50
N LEU A 404 -24.22 28.07 9.54
CA LEU A 404 -22.82 27.79 9.24
C LEU A 404 -22.51 28.18 7.78
N THR A 405 -21.32 28.73 7.55
CA THR A 405 -20.86 29.14 6.21
C THR A 405 -19.66 28.33 5.75
N ASP A 406 -18.84 27.83 6.67
CA ASP A 406 -17.71 26.96 6.37
C ASP A 406 -18.15 25.51 6.08
N TYR A 407 -17.56 24.90 5.05
CA TYR A 407 -17.92 23.56 4.60
C TYR A 407 -17.46 22.48 5.58
N LYS A 408 -16.30 22.64 6.24
CA LYS A 408 -15.79 21.68 7.22
C LYS A 408 -16.65 21.73 8.49
N ASP A 409 -17.04 22.91 8.93
CA ASP A 409 -17.93 23.07 10.08
C ASP A 409 -19.32 22.47 9.81
N LYS A 410 -19.86 22.64 8.60
CA LYS A 410 -21.11 21.98 8.19
C LYS A 410 -20.99 20.47 8.19
N ALA A 411 -19.91 19.93 7.64
CA ALA A 411 -19.67 18.49 7.60
C ALA A 411 -19.52 17.91 9.02
N ALA A 412 -18.76 18.58 9.89
CA ALA A 412 -18.60 18.18 11.29
C ALA A 412 -19.93 18.25 12.06
N PHE A 413 -20.71 19.32 11.87
CA PHE A 413 -22.02 19.48 12.50
C PHE A 413 -23.02 18.40 12.06
N LEU A 414 -23.05 18.08 10.76
CA LEU A 414 -23.89 17.00 10.23
C LEU A 414 -23.47 15.65 10.80
N ASN A 415 -22.16 15.39 10.88
CA ASN A 415 -21.62 14.14 11.39
C ASN A 415 -22.01 13.94 12.87
N MET A 416 -21.77 14.96 13.71
CA MET A 416 -22.19 14.96 15.11
C MET A 416 -23.71 14.77 15.27
N THR A 417 -24.51 15.49 14.47
CA THR A 417 -25.97 15.40 14.53
C THR A 417 -26.47 14.02 14.11
N ALA A 418 -25.87 13.43 13.08
CA ALA A 418 -26.20 12.09 12.62
C ALA A 418 -25.83 11.03 13.67
N HIS A 419 -24.66 11.13 14.30
CA HIS A 419 -24.24 10.24 15.40
C HIS A 419 -25.27 10.24 16.53
N LYS A 420 -25.65 11.43 17.00
CA LYS A 420 -26.65 11.56 18.08
C LYS A 420 -28.03 11.04 17.70
N THR A 421 -28.42 11.18 16.43
CA THR A 421 -29.79 10.88 15.97
C THR A 421 -29.98 9.40 15.62
N PHE A 422 -28.93 8.75 15.11
CA PHE A 422 -28.96 7.37 14.64
C PHE A 422 -28.17 6.40 15.55
N GLU A 423 -27.74 6.84 16.74
CA GLU A 423 -27.02 6.01 17.72
C GLU A 423 -27.67 4.63 17.95
N PRO A 424 -29.01 4.51 18.12
CA PRO A 424 -29.64 3.21 18.32
C PRO A 424 -29.55 2.30 17.09
N GLU A 425 -29.72 2.84 15.88
CA GLU A 425 -29.64 2.10 14.62
C GLU A 425 -28.21 1.65 14.35
N ILE A 426 -27.22 2.50 14.61
CA ILE A 426 -25.79 2.17 14.50
C ILE A 426 -25.42 1.07 15.49
N ALA A 427 -25.88 1.18 16.74
CA ALA A 427 -25.64 0.15 17.76
C ALA A 427 -26.28 -1.19 17.36
N ASN A 428 -27.46 -1.15 16.72
CA ASN A 428 -28.13 -2.35 16.22
C ASN A 428 -27.41 -2.95 15.01
N LEU A 429 -27.01 -2.15 14.01
CA LEU A 429 -26.22 -2.60 12.86
C LEU A 429 -24.90 -3.26 13.29
N LYS A 430 -24.18 -2.66 14.25
CA LYS A 430 -22.97 -3.23 14.85
C LYS A 430 -23.24 -4.55 15.58
N ARG A 431 -24.41 -4.71 16.23
CA ARG A 431 -24.84 -5.98 16.86
C ARG A 431 -25.26 -7.03 15.83
N THR A 432 -26.01 -6.66 14.80
CA THR A 432 -26.46 -7.57 13.74
C THR A 432 -25.27 -8.07 12.92
N GLN A 433 -24.24 -7.26 12.69
CA GLN A 433 -22.97 -7.71 12.11
C GLN A 433 -22.23 -8.68 13.02
N ALA A 434 -22.21 -8.44 14.34
CA ALA A 434 -21.63 -9.37 15.30
C ALA A 434 -22.39 -10.70 15.43
N VAL A 435 -23.70 -10.71 15.13
CA VAL A 435 -24.55 -11.92 15.14
C VAL A 435 -24.55 -12.63 13.78
N GLY A 436 -24.52 -11.92 12.66
CA GLY A 436 -24.37 -12.48 11.31
C GLY A 436 -23.01 -13.13 11.10
N ALA A 437 -21.95 -12.57 11.70
CA ALA A 437 -20.63 -13.21 11.79
C ALA A 437 -20.60 -14.45 12.70
N LYS A 438 -21.62 -14.67 13.55
CA LYS A 438 -21.81 -15.88 14.36
C LYS A 438 -22.72 -16.93 13.72
N LEU A 439 -23.63 -16.51 12.84
CA LEU A 439 -24.57 -17.40 12.13
C LEU A 439 -24.07 -17.83 10.74
N SER A 440 -23.01 -17.20 10.23
CA SER A 440 -22.30 -17.62 9.01
C SER A 440 -21.07 -18.49 9.32
N ILE A 441 -21.03 -19.08 10.52
CA ILE A 441 -20.07 -20.13 10.94
C ILE A 441 -20.74 -21.48 10.73
#